data_AF-A0A815I4U0-F1
#
_entry.id   AF-A0A815I4U0-F1
#
_cell.length_a   1.000
_cell.length_b   1.000
_cell.length_c   1.000
_cell.angle_alpha   90.00
_cell.angle_beta   90.00
_cell.angle_gamma   90.00
#
_symmetry.space_group_name_H-M   'P 1'
#
loop_
_entity.id
_entity.type
_entity.pdbx_description
1 polymer ?
#
loop_
_entity_poly.entity_id
_entity_poly.type
_entity_poly.pdbx_seq_one_letter_code
_entity_poly.pdbx_strand_id
1 'polypeptide(L)'
;MTGRSILLISLFSIIVNNCYVYSRALTFTEQQIELCINQDIKRQPVIIDTDTDVDDLWAIHYILNVPTVDVLAITTVGNGYSKPFYSGSNVLTFLDLIGCSNSVAVGYGVNLPLMSSGFVIPSSLLDVIDSYMTAASCLNQSANIFLQPSPFSAIELIKLSLKYSKIPVDILVLGTMTNIATAISEDRSIISKIGTLYFSGGQFKSINSYPSLVPNLTIVNYPYSEETTDGSPNAYLDILAVQRVGMSGIKNIVAMPLITQDTMPVNLTQLTETLKKLNIQLKLFVLSFISSLAKCTNQTESNMKW
;
A
#
# COMPACT_ATOMS: atom_id res chain seq x y z
N MET A 1 11.14 17.71 12.01
CA MET A 1 9.69 17.57 12.23
C MET A 1 8.94 17.94 10.95
N THR A 2 8.94 17.00 10.02
CA THR A 2 8.23 17.05 8.74
C THR A 2 7.16 15.99 8.85
N GLY A 3 5.89 16.38 8.88
CA GLY A 3 4.80 15.41 8.77
C GLY A 3 4.86 14.81 7.36
N ARG A 4 4.73 13.50 7.31
CA ARG A 4 5.20 12.68 6.21
C ARG A 4 4.33 11.44 6.08
N SER A 5 3.94 11.22 4.83
CA SER A 5 3.39 10.02 4.23
C SER A 5 1.89 9.77 4.43
N ILE A 6 1.06 10.49 3.67
CA ILE A 6 -0.16 9.93 3.10
C ILE A 6 -0.28 10.32 1.61
N LEU A 7 -0.27 9.28 0.77
CA LEU A 7 -0.89 9.12 -0.56
C LEU A 7 -0.04 9.20 -1.85
N LEU A 8 0.15 7.99 -2.41
CA LEU A 8 0.41 7.59 -3.81
C LEU A 8 -0.60 8.10 -4.86
N ILE A 9 -1.64 8.88 -4.47
CA ILE A 9 -2.79 9.22 -5.35
C ILE A 9 -2.40 9.94 -6.64
N SER A 10 -1.35 10.78 -6.62
CA SER A 10 -1.11 11.66 -7.78
C SER A 10 -0.38 10.98 -8.94
N LEU A 11 0.32 9.86 -8.72
CA LEU A 11 1.08 9.17 -9.77
C LEU A 11 0.24 8.20 -10.60
N PHE A 12 -0.77 7.53 -10.02
CA PHE A 12 -1.68 6.69 -10.81
C PHE A 12 -2.56 7.50 -11.78
N SER A 13 -2.78 8.78 -11.48
CA SER A 13 -3.44 9.72 -12.40
C SER A 13 -2.57 10.07 -13.62
N ILE A 14 -1.24 9.88 -13.57
CA ILE A 14 -0.29 10.29 -14.60
C ILE A 14 0.08 9.14 -15.55
N ILE A 15 0.02 7.88 -15.10
CA ILE A 15 0.61 6.74 -15.84
C ILE A 15 -0.41 6.01 -16.74
N VAL A 16 -1.72 6.19 -16.53
CA VAL A 16 -2.74 5.63 -17.43
C VAL A 16 -2.98 6.57 -18.62
N ASN A 17 -2.12 6.44 -19.64
CA ASN A 17 -2.10 7.33 -20.80
C ASN A 17 -3.40 7.35 -21.65
N ASN A 18 -3.76 8.57 -22.06
CA ASN A 18 -4.58 8.99 -23.20
C ASN A 18 -6.12 9.11 -23.09
N CYS A 19 -6.70 9.13 -21.88
CA CYS A 19 -7.98 9.81 -21.68
C CYS A 19 -7.77 11.04 -20.80
N TYR A 20 -7.64 12.20 -21.43
CA TYR A 20 -7.70 13.50 -20.76
C TYR A 20 -9.01 13.61 -19.98
N VAL A 21 -8.98 13.48 -18.66
CA VAL A 21 -10.01 14.05 -17.79
C VAL A 21 -9.33 14.89 -16.74
N TYR A 22 -9.53 16.19 -16.87
CA TYR A 22 -9.01 17.25 -16.03
C TYR A 22 -9.09 16.90 -14.54
N SER A 23 -7.96 17.11 -13.86
CA SER A 23 -7.86 17.24 -12.42
C SER A 23 -8.90 18.25 -11.90
N ARG A 24 -9.99 17.76 -11.34
CA ARG A 24 -10.83 18.44 -10.36
C ARG A 24 -11.67 17.35 -9.71
N ALA A 25 -11.66 17.32 -8.38
CA ALA A 25 -12.47 16.41 -7.59
C ALA A 25 -13.93 16.44 -8.10
N LEU A 26 -14.35 15.40 -8.80
CA LEU A 26 -15.70 15.28 -9.33
C LEU A 26 -16.26 13.92 -8.93
N THR A 27 -17.33 14.00 -8.16
CA THR A 27 -18.37 12.99 -7.99
C THR A 27 -18.69 12.37 -9.35
N PHE A 28 -18.48 11.06 -9.48
CA PHE A 28 -19.04 10.30 -10.59
C PHE A 28 -20.56 10.33 -10.46
N THR A 29 -21.27 10.79 -11.49
CA THR A 29 -22.73 10.63 -11.58
C THR A 29 -23.04 9.28 -12.24
N GLU A 30 -24.16 8.66 -11.88
CA GLU A 30 -24.59 7.33 -12.36
C GLU A 30 -24.53 7.19 -13.90
N GLN A 31 -24.78 8.28 -14.63
CA GLN A 31 -24.68 8.32 -16.10
C GLN A 31 -23.27 8.09 -16.66
N GLN A 32 -22.21 8.48 -15.96
CA GLN A 32 -20.83 8.26 -16.40
C GLN A 32 -20.37 6.81 -16.18
N ILE A 33 -20.96 6.14 -15.18
CA ILE A 33 -20.77 4.71 -14.93
C ILE A 33 -21.47 3.89 -16.03
N GLU A 34 -22.69 4.27 -16.43
CA GLU A 34 -23.43 3.62 -17.54
C GLU A 34 -22.71 3.71 -18.89
N LEU A 35 -22.04 4.83 -19.19
CA LEU A 35 -21.25 4.98 -20.42
C LEU A 35 -20.01 4.08 -20.45
N CYS A 36 -19.42 3.77 -19.29
CA CYS A 36 -18.28 2.84 -19.19
C CYS A 36 -18.72 1.37 -19.21
N ILE A 37 -19.91 1.05 -18.71
CA ILE A 37 -20.47 -0.32 -18.72
C ILE A 37 -20.82 -0.79 -20.14
N ASN A 38 -21.17 0.14 -21.04
CA ASN A 38 -21.61 -0.17 -22.41
C ASN A 38 -20.46 -0.35 -23.43
N GLN A 39 -19.20 -0.25 -23.01
CA GLN A 39 -18.05 -0.64 -23.83
C GLN A 39 -17.39 -1.87 -23.20
N ASP A 40 -16.94 -2.81 -24.02
CA ASP A 40 -16.01 -3.88 -23.61
C ASP A 40 -14.65 -3.23 -23.23
N ILE A 41 -14.63 -2.49 -22.12
CA ILE A 41 -13.43 -1.85 -21.60
C ILE A 41 -12.53 -2.98 -21.11
N LYS A 42 -11.48 -3.24 -21.87
CA LYS A 42 -10.41 -4.15 -21.47
C LYS A 42 -9.77 -3.62 -20.19
N ARG A 43 -10.10 -4.25 -19.07
CA ARG A 43 -9.55 -3.89 -17.76
C ARG A 43 -8.13 -4.44 -17.63
N GLN A 44 -7.23 -3.62 -17.08
CA GLN A 44 -5.86 -4.01 -16.79
C GLN A 44 -5.85 -4.87 -15.50
N PRO A 45 -5.42 -6.13 -15.55
CA PRO A 45 -5.31 -6.96 -14.35
C PRO A 45 -4.20 -6.44 -13.45
N VAL A 46 -4.51 -6.39 -12.16
CA VAL A 46 -3.64 -5.85 -11.11
C VAL A 46 -3.59 -6.79 -9.91
N ILE A 47 -2.41 -6.96 -9.32
CA ILE A 47 -2.21 -7.53 -7.99
C ILE A 47 -1.75 -6.39 -7.06
N ILE A 48 -2.30 -6.32 -5.85
CA ILE A 48 -1.85 -5.38 -4.81
C ILE A 48 -1.16 -6.18 -3.71
N ASP A 49 0.11 -5.88 -3.43
CA ASP A 49 0.92 -6.47 -2.37
C ASP A 49 1.20 -5.41 -1.31
N THR A 50 0.60 -5.56 -0.12
CA THR A 50 0.50 -4.50 0.90
C THR A 50 1.06 -4.98 2.24
N ASP A 51 1.64 -4.08 3.04
CA ASP A 51 1.92 -4.35 4.45
C ASP A 51 0.88 -3.75 5.40
N THR A 52 -0.23 -3.28 4.83
CA THR A 52 -1.45 -2.82 5.51
C THR A 52 -1.22 -1.61 6.40
N ASP A 53 -0.31 -0.73 5.98
CA ASP A 53 -0.34 0.65 6.47
C ASP A 53 -1.62 1.36 5.98
N VAL A 54 -1.93 2.52 6.54
CA VAL A 54 -3.21 3.18 6.28
C VAL A 54 -3.28 3.81 4.91
N ASP A 55 -2.17 4.32 4.39
CA ASP A 55 -2.08 4.76 3.00
C ASP A 55 -2.28 3.60 2.00
N ASP A 56 -1.88 2.38 2.35
CA ASP A 56 -2.16 1.19 1.55
C ASP A 56 -3.66 0.90 1.45
N LEU A 57 -4.41 1.02 2.54
CA LEU A 57 -5.87 0.84 2.50
C LEU A 57 -6.55 1.91 1.63
N TRP A 58 -6.04 3.15 1.64
CA TRP A 58 -6.51 4.17 0.71
C TRP A 58 -6.17 3.85 -0.74
N ALA A 59 -4.98 3.32 -1.01
CA ALA A 59 -4.60 2.87 -2.34
C ALA A 59 -5.51 1.73 -2.82
N ILE A 60 -5.80 0.75 -1.95
CA ILE A 60 -6.75 -0.35 -2.23
C ILE A 60 -8.13 0.22 -2.56
N HIS A 61 -8.67 1.11 -1.71
CA HIS A 61 -9.99 1.72 -1.96
C HIS A 61 -10.01 2.48 -3.28
N TYR A 62 -8.98 3.27 -3.58
CA TYR A 62 -8.87 3.99 -4.84
C TYR A 62 -8.89 3.04 -6.04
N ILE A 63 -8.01 2.03 -6.05
CA ILE A 63 -7.83 1.11 -7.18
C ILE A 63 -9.09 0.27 -7.44
N LEU A 64 -9.77 -0.18 -6.38
CA LEU A 64 -11.03 -0.91 -6.51
C LEU A 64 -12.13 -0.08 -7.19
N ASN A 65 -12.03 1.25 -7.16
CA ASN A 65 -12.96 2.17 -7.80
C ASN A 65 -12.51 2.64 -9.19
N VAL A 66 -11.37 2.16 -9.72
CA VAL A 66 -10.91 2.50 -11.08
C VAL A 66 -11.58 1.57 -12.10
N PRO A 67 -12.48 2.07 -12.99
CA PRO A 67 -13.27 1.21 -13.89
C PRO A 67 -12.45 0.43 -14.93
N THR A 68 -11.23 0.90 -15.21
CA THR A 68 -10.29 0.32 -16.18
C THR A 68 -9.33 -0.68 -15.54
N VAL A 69 -9.45 -0.98 -14.25
CA VAL A 69 -8.61 -1.92 -13.51
C VAL A 69 -9.43 -3.12 -13.04
N ASP A 70 -8.81 -4.29 -13.06
CA ASP A 70 -9.36 -5.53 -12.52
C ASP A 70 -8.39 -6.08 -11.46
N VAL A 71 -8.77 -5.94 -10.18
CA VAL A 71 -7.93 -6.40 -9.07
C VAL A 71 -8.11 -7.91 -8.91
N LEU A 72 -7.09 -8.67 -9.30
CA LEU A 72 -7.13 -10.13 -9.27
C LEU A 72 -6.94 -10.72 -7.87
N ALA A 73 -6.07 -10.07 -7.08
CA ALA A 73 -5.74 -10.50 -5.73
C ALA A 73 -5.17 -9.33 -4.92
N ILE A 74 -5.39 -9.39 -3.61
CA ILE A 74 -4.66 -8.59 -2.63
C ILE A 74 -3.81 -9.56 -1.81
N THR A 75 -2.54 -9.24 -1.62
CA THR A 75 -1.61 -10.03 -0.84
C THR A 75 -1.04 -9.21 0.29
N THR A 76 -0.83 -9.83 1.45
CA THR A 76 -0.22 -9.17 2.59
C THR A 76 1.22 -9.62 2.80
N VAL A 77 2.10 -8.68 3.17
CA VAL A 77 3.49 -8.96 3.51
C VAL A 77 3.75 -8.61 4.97
N GLY A 78 4.26 -9.58 5.74
CA GLY A 78 4.27 -9.52 7.20
C GLY A 78 5.53 -8.92 7.83
N ASN A 79 6.46 -8.42 7.04
CA ASN A 79 7.70 -7.77 7.48
C ASN A 79 7.71 -6.25 7.22
N GLY A 80 6.52 -5.65 7.14
CA GLY A 80 6.31 -4.21 7.02
C GLY A 80 5.60 -3.61 8.23
N TYR A 81 4.68 -2.68 7.99
CA TYR A 81 4.02 -1.87 9.01
C TYR A 81 2.87 -2.52 9.79
N SER A 82 2.44 -3.72 9.43
CA SER A 82 1.51 -4.52 10.23
C SER A 82 2.04 -5.92 10.50
N LYS A 83 1.74 -6.45 11.69
CA LYS A 83 2.12 -7.82 12.06
C LYS A 83 1.31 -8.80 11.20
N PRO A 84 1.89 -9.95 10.79
CA PRO A 84 1.30 -10.81 9.76
C PRO A 84 -0.15 -11.27 10.02
N PHE A 85 -0.48 -11.57 11.29
CA PHE A 85 -1.83 -11.99 11.67
C PHE A 85 -2.88 -10.87 11.54
N TYR A 86 -2.47 -9.62 11.78
CA TYR A 86 -3.35 -8.46 11.76
C TYR A 86 -3.48 -7.89 10.36
N SER A 87 -2.38 -7.81 9.59
CA SER A 87 -2.36 -7.28 8.24
C SER A 87 -3.46 -7.88 7.36
N GLY A 88 -3.51 -9.20 7.26
CA GLY A 88 -4.53 -9.88 6.46
C GLY A 88 -5.95 -9.71 7.00
N SER A 89 -6.12 -9.72 8.32
CA SER A 89 -7.41 -9.49 8.98
C SER A 89 -7.91 -8.05 8.75
N ASN A 90 -7.00 -7.07 8.75
CA ASN A 90 -7.29 -5.66 8.54
C ASN A 90 -7.71 -5.38 7.11
N VAL A 91 -7.03 -5.97 6.11
CA VAL A 91 -7.47 -5.91 4.71
C VAL A 91 -8.87 -6.50 4.54
N LEU A 92 -9.12 -7.70 5.09
CA LEU A 92 -10.45 -8.34 5.01
C LEU A 92 -11.54 -7.47 5.66
N THR A 93 -11.29 -6.96 6.86
CA THR A 93 -12.22 -6.08 7.57
C THR A 93 -12.45 -4.79 6.80
N PHE A 94 -11.43 -4.26 6.14
CA PHE A 94 -11.55 -3.05 5.33
C PHE A 94 -12.37 -3.29 4.07
N LEU A 95 -12.16 -4.41 3.38
CA LEU A 95 -12.97 -4.81 2.23
C LEU A 95 -14.44 -4.96 2.62
N ASP A 96 -14.73 -5.52 3.79
CA ASP A 96 -16.10 -5.59 4.30
C ASP A 96 -16.70 -4.21 4.57
N LEU A 97 -15.94 -3.31 5.21
CA LEU A 97 -16.34 -1.93 5.47
C LEU A 97 -16.73 -1.17 4.19
N ILE A 98 -16.04 -1.43 3.07
CA ILE A 98 -16.33 -0.77 1.78
C ILE A 98 -17.28 -1.57 0.88
N GLY A 99 -17.84 -2.68 1.37
CA GLY A 99 -18.79 -3.51 0.62
C GLY A 99 -18.16 -4.39 -0.47
N CYS A 100 -16.87 -4.69 -0.37
CA CYS A 100 -16.08 -5.47 -1.33
C CYS A 100 -15.55 -6.80 -0.76
N SER A 101 -16.08 -7.29 0.36
CA SER A 101 -15.57 -8.50 1.06
C SER A 101 -15.54 -9.78 0.21
N ASN A 102 -16.40 -9.89 -0.81
CA ASN A 102 -16.44 -11.04 -1.72
C ASN A 102 -15.87 -10.73 -3.12
N SER A 103 -15.25 -9.56 -3.31
CA SER A 103 -14.84 -9.10 -4.64
C SER A 103 -13.43 -9.55 -5.02
N VAL A 104 -12.54 -9.77 -4.06
CA VAL A 104 -11.12 -10.06 -4.31
C VAL A 104 -10.56 -11.05 -3.28
N ALA A 105 -9.75 -12.00 -3.73
CA ALA A 105 -9.06 -12.95 -2.85
C ALA A 105 -7.93 -12.27 -2.08
N VAL A 106 -7.84 -12.53 -0.76
CA VAL A 106 -6.77 -12.00 0.11
C VAL A 106 -5.83 -13.13 0.53
N GLY A 107 -4.58 -13.10 0.09
CA GLY A 107 -3.57 -14.12 0.40
C GLY A 107 -2.55 -13.63 1.41
N TYR A 108 -2.25 -14.45 2.43
CA TYR A 108 -1.30 -14.07 3.48
C TYR A 108 0.11 -14.50 3.07
N GLY A 109 1.06 -13.58 3.20
CA GLY A 109 2.42 -13.77 2.73
C GLY A 109 3.42 -14.08 3.82
N VAL A 110 4.68 -13.83 3.48
CA VAL A 110 5.83 -14.14 4.33
C VAL A 110 5.90 -13.22 5.54
N ASN A 111 6.32 -13.77 6.67
CA ASN A 111 6.42 -13.04 7.93
C ASN A 111 7.78 -12.37 8.15
N LEU A 112 8.80 -12.82 7.43
CA LEU A 112 10.19 -12.42 7.64
C LEU A 112 10.79 -11.95 6.32
N PRO A 113 11.71 -10.97 6.36
CA PRO A 113 12.48 -10.60 5.19
C PRO A 113 13.40 -11.74 4.74
N LEU A 114 13.77 -11.73 3.46
CA LEU A 114 14.79 -12.62 2.90
C LEU A 114 16.15 -12.42 3.58
N MET A 115 16.43 -11.20 4.01
CA MET A 115 17.58 -10.85 4.84
C MET A 115 17.17 -9.79 5.84
N SER A 116 17.42 -10.04 7.13
CA SER A 116 17.15 -9.04 8.16
C SER A 116 18.00 -7.79 7.93
N SER A 117 17.36 -6.62 8.00
CA SER A 117 18.03 -5.33 8.02
C SER A 117 18.66 -4.99 9.38
N GLY A 118 18.44 -5.83 10.41
CA GLY A 118 18.79 -5.53 11.80
C GLY A 118 17.88 -4.47 12.45
N PHE A 119 16.99 -3.87 11.67
CA PHE A 119 16.05 -2.85 12.12
C PHE A 119 14.70 -3.47 12.47
N VAL A 120 14.12 -2.98 13.56
CA VAL A 120 12.84 -3.46 14.08
C VAL A 120 11.91 -2.29 14.25
N ILE A 121 10.72 -2.39 13.65
CA ILE A 121 9.65 -1.41 13.84
C ILE A 121 9.22 -1.45 15.32
N PRO A 122 9.19 -0.32 16.04
CA PRO A 122 8.74 -0.28 17.42
C PRO A 122 7.36 -0.92 17.56
N SER A 123 7.21 -1.85 18.51
CA SER A 123 5.93 -2.55 18.71
C SER A 123 4.78 -1.59 18.99
N SER A 124 5.03 -0.47 19.68
CA SER A 124 4.04 0.56 19.95
C SER A 124 3.46 1.21 18.69
N LEU A 125 4.23 1.27 17.60
CA LEU A 125 3.73 1.76 16.31
C LEU A 125 2.94 0.66 15.60
N LEU A 126 3.48 -0.56 15.55
CA LEU A 126 2.78 -1.71 14.98
C LEU A 126 1.43 -1.96 15.67
N ASP A 127 1.34 -1.79 16.99
CA ASP A 127 0.10 -1.99 17.74
C ASP A 127 -1.00 -0.99 17.35
N VAL A 128 -0.64 0.24 16.96
CA VAL A 128 -1.60 1.22 16.44
C VAL A 128 -2.11 0.78 15.07
N ILE A 129 -1.21 0.31 14.20
CA ILE A 129 -1.55 -0.19 12.87
C ILE A 129 -2.37 -1.50 12.98
N ASP A 130 -2.04 -2.38 13.91
CA ASP A 130 -2.75 -3.64 14.07
C ASP A 130 -4.16 -3.45 14.65
N SER A 131 -4.42 -2.34 15.36
CA SER A 131 -5.69 -2.12 16.10
C SER A 131 -6.64 -1.10 15.47
N TYR A 132 -6.25 -0.31 14.46
CA TYR A 132 -7.12 0.75 13.93
C TYR A 132 -8.41 0.19 13.30
N MET A 133 -8.37 -1.00 12.73
CA MET A 133 -9.57 -1.68 12.21
C MET A 133 -10.48 -2.19 13.32
N THR A 134 -9.96 -2.48 14.52
CA THR A 134 -10.79 -2.93 15.65
C THR A 134 -11.78 -1.83 16.06
N ALA A 135 -11.34 -0.58 16.13
CA ALA A 135 -12.21 0.56 16.40
C ALA A 135 -13.28 0.78 15.30
N ALA A 136 -12.93 0.52 14.04
CA ALA A 136 -13.87 0.60 12.91
C ALA A 136 -14.84 -0.61 12.84
N SER A 137 -14.40 -1.79 13.28
CA SER A 137 -15.21 -3.02 13.27
C SER A 137 -16.41 -2.95 14.22
N CYS A 138 -16.32 -2.18 15.32
CA CYS A 138 -17.45 -1.87 16.20
C CYS A 138 -18.61 -1.13 15.50
N LEU A 139 -18.36 -0.56 14.31
CA LEU A 139 -19.34 0.22 13.54
C LEU A 139 -20.12 -0.62 12.53
N ASN A 140 -19.63 -1.81 12.17
CA ASN A 140 -20.33 -2.79 11.35
C ASN A 140 -20.86 -3.91 12.25
N GLN A 141 -22.09 -3.76 12.76
CA GLN A 141 -22.86 -4.87 13.37
C GLN A 141 -23.42 -5.85 12.33
N SER A 142 -23.08 -5.65 11.06
CA SER A 142 -23.57 -6.41 9.91
C SER A 142 -22.91 -7.79 9.84
N ALA A 143 -23.51 -8.72 10.58
CA ALA A 143 -23.44 -10.17 10.45
C ALA A 143 -22.09 -10.85 10.68
N ASN A 144 -22.19 -12.04 11.30
CA ASN A 144 -21.16 -13.07 11.43
C ASN A 144 -20.69 -13.58 10.05
N ILE A 145 -20.10 -12.73 9.21
CA ILE A 145 -19.34 -13.18 8.06
C ILE A 145 -17.98 -13.58 8.61
N PHE A 146 -17.71 -14.88 8.67
CA PHE A 146 -16.35 -15.36 8.81
C PHE A 146 -15.59 -14.90 7.56
N LEU A 147 -15.00 -13.71 7.59
CA LEU A 147 -14.12 -13.23 6.54
C LEU A 147 -12.93 -14.18 6.51
N GLN A 148 -12.89 -15.04 5.49
CA GLN A 148 -11.83 -16.02 5.36
C GLN A 148 -10.80 -15.49 4.35
N PRO A 149 -9.51 -15.58 4.68
CA PRO A 149 -8.49 -15.40 3.67
C PRO A 149 -8.64 -16.46 2.58
N SER A 150 -7.98 -16.20 1.45
CA SER A 150 -7.78 -17.20 0.42
C SER A 150 -7.15 -18.47 1.02
N PRO A 151 -7.54 -19.67 0.55
CA PRO A 151 -6.83 -20.91 0.90
C PRO A 151 -5.41 -20.95 0.32
N PHE A 152 -5.10 -20.07 -0.64
CA PHE A 152 -3.76 -19.89 -1.20
C PHE A 152 -3.01 -18.78 -0.46
N SER A 153 -1.72 -19.02 -0.20
CA SER A 153 -0.78 -18.00 0.28
C SER A 153 -0.64 -16.84 -0.70
N ALA A 154 -0.06 -15.72 -0.25
CA ALA A 154 0.27 -14.59 -1.11
C ALA A 154 1.11 -15.01 -2.33
N ILE A 155 2.14 -15.83 -2.09
CA ILE A 155 3.06 -16.30 -3.13
C ILE A 155 2.30 -17.14 -4.16
N GLU A 156 1.41 -18.03 -3.71
CA GLU A 156 0.56 -18.82 -4.60
C GLU A 156 -0.42 -17.95 -5.38
N LEU A 157 -1.09 -16.99 -4.74
CA LEU A 157 -1.98 -16.06 -5.44
C LEU A 157 -1.24 -15.25 -6.50
N ILE A 158 -0.05 -14.72 -6.20
CA ILE A 158 0.77 -14.01 -7.18
C ILE A 158 1.04 -14.91 -8.40
N LYS A 159 1.52 -16.14 -8.16
CA LYS A 159 1.84 -17.09 -9.24
C LYS A 159 0.59 -17.50 -10.04
N LEU A 160 -0.53 -17.79 -9.38
CA LEU A 160 -1.78 -18.19 -10.02
C LEU A 160 -2.35 -17.04 -10.87
N SER A 161 -2.42 -15.84 -10.33
CA SER A 161 -2.87 -14.64 -11.05
C SER A 161 -2.03 -14.36 -12.30
N LEU A 162 -0.70 -14.46 -12.20
CA LEU A 162 0.21 -14.30 -13.34
C LEU A 162 0.06 -15.43 -14.38
N LYS A 163 -0.07 -16.67 -13.91
CA LYS A 163 -0.17 -17.86 -14.77
C LYS A 163 -1.46 -17.87 -15.60
N TYR A 164 -2.59 -17.57 -14.97
CA TYR A 164 -3.91 -17.67 -15.60
C TYR A 164 -4.36 -16.39 -16.30
N SER A 165 -3.70 -15.25 -16.07
CA SER A 165 -3.99 -14.04 -16.82
C SER A 165 -3.68 -14.19 -18.31
N LYS A 166 -4.61 -13.71 -19.15
CA LYS A 166 -4.50 -13.72 -20.61
C LYS A 166 -3.59 -12.60 -21.13
N ILE A 167 -3.35 -11.57 -20.32
CA ILE A 167 -2.50 -10.41 -20.63
C ILE A 167 -1.52 -10.14 -19.47
N PRO A 168 -0.45 -9.37 -19.68
CA PRO A 168 0.47 -9.03 -18.59
C PRO A 168 -0.26 -8.39 -17.40
N VAL A 169 0.13 -8.78 -16.19
CA VAL A 169 -0.47 -8.31 -14.93
C VAL A 169 0.43 -7.27 -14.31
N ASP A 170 -0.16 -6.13 -13.93
CA ASP A 170 0.55 -5.09 -13.18
C ASP A 170 0.57 -5.46 -11.70
N ILE A 171 1.65 -5.12 -11.01
CA ILE A 171 1.81 -5.44 -9.59
C ILE A 171 2.12 -4.16 -8.85
N LEU A 172 1.30 -3.81 -7.86
CA LEU A 172 1.57 -2.73 -6.93
C LEU A 172 2.14 -3.30 -5.65
N VAL A 173 3.42 -3.07 -5.42
CA VAL A 173 4.10 -3.41 -4.18
C VAL A 173 4.10 -2.17 -3.30
N LEU A 174 3.20 -2.15 -2.32
CA LEU A 174 3.00 -1.06 -1.37
C LEU A 174 3.79 -1.24 -0.07
N GLY A 175 4.06 -2.50 0.31
CA GLY A 175 4.99 -2.86 1.40
C GLY A 175 6.38 -3.25 0.90
N THR A 176 7.04 -4.18 1.59
CA THR A 176 8.34 -4.73 1.14
C THR A 176 8.20 -5.64 -0.09
N MET A 177 9.26 -5.80 -0.88
CA MET A 177 9.27 -6.67 -2.08
C MET A 177 9.33 -8.19 -1.79
N THR A 178 9.15 -8.60 -0.53
CA THR A 178 9.50 -9.97 -0.09
C THR A 178 8.63 -11.04 -0.76
N ASN A 179 7.32 -10.80 -0.88
CA ASN A 179 6.39 -11.75 -1.51
C ASN A 179 6.73 -11.96 -3.00
N ILE A 180 6.90 -10.87 -3.76
CA ILE A 180 7.24 -10.96 -5.19
C ILE A 180 8.65 -11.52 -5.42
N ALA A 181 9.63 -11.18 -4.58
CA ALA A 181 10.97 -11.76 -4.65
C ALA A 181 10.94 -13.28 -4.39
N THR A 182 10.11 -13.72 -3.45
CA THR A 182 9.91 -15.15 -3.15
C THR A 182 9.21 -15.85 -4.31
N ALA A 183 8.12 -15.29 -4.84
CA ALA A 183 7.41 -15.84 -5.99
C ALA A 183 8.31 -16.01 -7.22
N ILE A 184 9.15 -15.02 -7.54
CA ILE A 184 10.13 -15.09 -8.63
C ILE A 184 11.20 -16.16 -8.36
N SER A 185 11.63 -16.30 -7.10
CA SER A 185 12.61 -17.31 -6.71
C SER A 185 12.06 -18.73 -6.87
N GLU A 186 10.76 -18.93 -6.63
CA GLU A 186 10.08 -20.22 -6.78
C GLU A 186 9.74 -20.55 -8.25
N ASP A 187 9.34 -19.55 -9.05
CA ASP A 187 9.01 -19.74 -10.47
C ASP A 187 9.42 -18.53 -11.30
N ARG A 188 10.58 -18.61 -11.95
CA ARG A 188 11.08 -17.53 -12.82
C ARG A 188 10.26 -17.34 -14.09
N SER A 189 9.42 -18.30 -14.50
CA SER A 189 8.63 -18.18 -15.72
C SER A 189 7.58 -17.06 -15.62
N ILE A 190 7.16 -16.72 -14.39
CA ILE A 190 6.17 -15.67 -14.12
C ILE A 190 6.68 -14.27 -14.49
N ILE A 191 8.01 -14.05 -14.56
CA ILE A 191 8.60 -12.74 -14.92
C ILE A 191 8.06 -12.26 -16.27
N SER A 192 7.89 -13.17 -17.24
CA SER A 192 7.37 -12.86 -18.58
C SER A 192 5.89 -12.43 -18.59
N LYS A 193 5.16 -12.67 -17.50
CA LYS A 193 3.75 -12.34 -17.31
C LYS A 193 3.54 -11.02 -16.55
N ILE A 194 4.59 -10.43 -16.01
CA ILE A 194 4.52 -9.15 -15.30
C ILE A 194 4.52 -8.02 -16.33
N GLY A 195 3.52 -7.13 -16.26
CA GLY A 195 3.43 -5.91 -17.06
C GLY A 195 4.36 -4.83 -16.51
N THR A 196 3.84 -4.06 -15.56
CA THR A 196 4.58 -3.06 -14.78
C THR A 196 4.54 -3.40 -13.30
N LEU A 197 5.71 -3.42 -12.67
CA LEU A 197 5.82 -3.48 -11.22
C LEU A 197 5.99 -2.06 -10.67
N TYR A 198 4.98 -1.58 -9.96
CA TYR A 198 5.01 -0.32 -9.23
C TYR A 198 5.46 -0.60 -7.80
N PHE A 199 6.41 0.16 -7.29
CA PHE A 199 6.94 0.00 -5.95
C PHE A 199 6.83 1.29 -5.15
N SER A 200 6.08 1.26 -4.03
CA SER A 200 6.08 2.31 -3.01
C SER A 200 7.37 2.25 -2.20
N GLY A 201 8.47 2.59 -2.86
CA GLY A 201 9.76 2.63 -2.24
C GLY A 201 10.88 2.87 -3.23
N GLY A 202 12.10 2.74 -2.75
CA GLY A 202 13.31 3.05 -3.51
C GLY A 202 13.96 4.37 -3.11
N GLN A 203 15.05 4.65 -3.82
CA GLN A 203 16.16 5.56 -3.49
C GLN A 203 17.10 5.02 -2.41
N PHE A 204 18.37 4.87 -2.80
CA PHE A 204 19.51 4.71 -1.89
C PHE A 204 20.54 5.72 -2.40
N LYS A 205 20.77 6.84 -1.72
CA LYS A 205 21.90 7.70 -2.09
C LYS A 205 23.20 6.95 -1.83
N SER A 206 24.18 7.14 -2.71
CA SER A 206 25.54 6.64 -2.50
C SER A 206 26.09 7.21 -1.17
N ILE A 207 26.71 6.34 -0.36
CA ILE A 207 27.40 6.65 0.90
C ILE A 207 28.35 7.88 0.81
N ASN A 208 28.86 8.18 -0.38
CA ASN A 208 29.87 9.22 -0.60
C ASN A 208 29.35 10.67 -0.54
N SER A 209 28.05 10.89 -0.31
CA SER A 209 27.45 12.24 -0.27
C SER A 209 27.25 12.80 1.15
N TYR A 210 27.68 12.09 2.20
CA TYR A 210 27.57 12.56 3.57
C TYR A 210 28.82 13.34 4.01
N PRO A 211 28.73 14.64 4.33
CA PRO A 211 29.77 15.31 5.09
C PRO A 211 29.72 14.73 6.50
N SER A 212 30.78 14.03 6.90
CA SER A 212 31.18 13.70 8.28
C SER A 212 30.06 13.35 9.26
N LEU A 213 29.96 12.06 9.61
CA LEU A 213 29.24 11.54 10.79
C LEU A 213 29.22 12.58 11.92
N VAL A 214 28.04 13.07 12.29
CA VAL A 214 27.87 13.98 13.43
C VAL A 214 28.01 13.14 14.68
N PRO A 215 29.06 13.31 15.50
CA PRO A 215 29.19 12.54 16.73
C PRO A 215 28.24 13.18 17.76
N ASN A 216 27.27 12.38 18.23
CA ASN A 216 26.23 12.69 19.24
C ASN A 216 24.83 13.07 18.74
N LEU A 217 24.19 12.21 17.95
CA LEU A 217 22.73 12.20 17.85
C LEU A 217 22.19 10.93 18.52
N THR A 218 21.64 11.14 19.72
CA THR A 218 20.90 10.15 20.50
C THR A 218 19.73 9.61 19.69
N ILE A 219 19.60 8.28 19.68
CA ILE A 219 18.52 7.45 19.13
C ILE A 219 17.14 8.05 19.39
N VAL A 220 16.64 8.96 18.56
CA VAL A 220 15.24 9.40 18.56
C VAL A 220 14.91 9.95 17.17
N ASN A 221 14.23 9.15 16.34
CA ASN A 221 13.19 9.55 15.37
C ASN A 221 12.98 8.44 14.33
N TYR A 222 12.39 7.33 14.77
CA TYR A 222 11.87 6.29 13.87
C TYR A 222 10.75 6.86 12.97
N PRO A 223 10.61 6.44 11.69
CA PRO A 223 11.44 5.47 10.94
C PRO A 223 12.70 6.07 10.31
N TYR A 224 13.01 7.32 10.62
CA TYR A 224 14.04 8.13 9.97
C TYR A 224 15.29 8.22 10.84
N SER A 225 16.02 7.11 10.97
CA SER A 225 17.37 7.15 11.56
C SER A 225 18.32 7.87 10.59
N GLU A 226 19.46 8.32 11.11
CA GLU A 226 20.57 8.84 10.29
C GLU A 226 21.04 7.83 9.22
N GLU A 227 20.66 6.56 9.35
CA GLU A 227 20.98 5.46 8.43
C GLU A 227 20.01 5.37 7.23
N THR A 228 18.82 5.98 7.30
CA THR A 228 17.75 5.88 6.27
C THR A 228 17.37 7.23 5.64
N THR A 229 18.18 8.28 5.82
CA THR A 229 17.84 9.68 5.48
C THR A 229 17.41 9.94 4.03
N ASP A 230 17.63 8.99 3.11
CA ASP A 230 17.19 9.05 1.72
C ASP A 230 16.52 7.74 1.21
N GLY A 231 16.23 6.79 2.10
CA GLY A 231 15.70 5.47 1.75
C GLY A 231 14.27 5.25 2.22
N SER A 232 13.42 4.71 1.34
CA SER A 232 12.08 4.26 1.75
C SER A 232 12.18 3.09 2.75
N PRO A 233 11.41 3.10 3.86
CA PRO A 233 11.36 1.99 4.81
C PRO A 233 11.07 0.64 4.16
N ASN A 234 10.18 0.58 3.17
CA ASN A 234 9.84 -0.64 2.44
C ASN A 234 11.04 -1.25 1.72
N ALA A 235 11.97 -0.42 1.25
CA ALA A 235 13.19 -0.88 0.62
C ALA A 235 14.26 -1.29 1.64
N TYR A 236 14.32 -0.60 2.77
CA TYR A 236 15.29 -0.88 3.83
C TYR A 236 14.96 -2.16 4.61
N LEU A 237 13.67 -2.43 4.85
CA LEU A 237 13.21 -3.60 5.60
C LEU A 237 13.54 -4.94 4.92
N ASP A 238 13.71 -4.95 3.59
CA ASP A 238 14.23 -6.11 2.86
C ASP A 238 15.04 -5.72 1.61
N ILE A 239 16.28 -5.31 1.84
CA ILE A 239 17.20 -4.91 0.76
C ILE A 239 17.47 -6.07 -0.21
N LEU A 240 17.50 -7.31 0.28
CA LEU A 240 17.76 -8.47 -0.55
C LEU A 240 16.59 -8.75 -1.50
N ALA A 241 15.35 -8.55 -1.06
CA ALA A 241 14.18 -8.61 -1.93
C ALA A 241 14.23 -7.53 -3.02
N VAL A 242 14.56 -6.29 -2.66
CA VAL A 242 14.74 -5.20 -3.64
C VAL A 242 15.80 -5.55 -4.67
N GLN A 243 16.95 -6.06 -4.23
CA GLN A 243 18.03 -6.48 -5.13
C GLN A 243 17.57 -7.61 -6.07
N ARG A 244 16.90 -8.65 -5.54
CA ARG A 244 16.42 -9.78 -6.33
C ARG A 244 15.40 -9.36 -7.39
N VAL A 245 14.44 -8.50 -7.02
CA VAL A 245 13.43 -7.99 -7.96
C VAL A 245 14.07 -7.05 -8.99
N GLY A 246 14.95 -6.14 -8.57
CA GLY A 246 15.67 -5.24 -9.47
C GLY A 246 16.57 -5.96 -10.48
N MET A 247 17.12 -7.13 -10.10
CA MET A 247 17.96 -7.97 -10.97
C MET A 247 17.18 -9.12 -11.64
N SER A 248 15.86 -9.18 -11.49
CA SER A 248 15.05 -10.32 -11.94
C SER A 248 14.93 -10.43 -13.46
N GLY A 249 15.03 -9.30 -14.18
CA GLY A 249 14.72 -9.19 -15.61
C GLY A 249 13.28 -8.75 -15.91
N ILE A 250 12.51 -8.30 -14.90
CA ILE A 250 11.25 -7.58 -15.13
C ILE A 250 11.52 -6.35 -16.00
N LYS A 251 10.72 -6.18 -17.05
CA LYS A 251 10.95 -5.14 -18.07
C LYS A 251 10.69 -3.73 -17.56
N ASN A 252 9.63 -3.57 -16.76
CA ASN A 252 9.18 -2.26 -16.27
C ASN A 252 9.06 -2.30 -14.75
N ILE A 253 9.95 -1.59 -14.07
CA ILE A 253 9.87 -1.34 -12.63
C ILE A 253 9.79 0.18 -12.44
N VAL A 254 8.71 0.64 -11.82
CA VAL A 254 8.48 2.06 -11.51
C VAL A 254 8.52 2.22 -10.00
N ALA A 255 9.57 2.87 -9.51
CA ALA A 255 9.72 3.19 -8.10
C ALA A 255 9.12 4.57 -7.80
N MET A 256 8.34 4.67 -6.73
CA MET A 256 7.90 5.92 -6.12
C MET A 256 8.69 6.13 -4.82
N PRO A 257 9.90 6.73 -4.91
CA PRO A 257 10.76 6.90 -3.74
C PRO A 257 10.16 7.90 -2.75
N LEU A 258 10.62 7.84 -1.51
CA LEU A 258 10.11 8.69 -0.43
C LEU A 258 10.17 10.19 -0.77
N ILE A 259 11.24 10.66 -1.44
CA ILE A 259 11.34 12.06 -1.85
C ILE A 259 10.21 12.49 -2.78
N THR A 260 9.71 11.58 -3.62
CA THR A 260 8.57 11.85 -4.50
C THR A 260 7.26 11.86 -3.72
N GLN A 261 7.11 10.91 -2.78
CA GLN A 261 5.94 10.86 -1.89
C GLN A 261 5.83 12.13 -1.03
N ASP A 262 6.95 12.62 -0.51
CA ASP A 262 7.05 13.84 0.31
C ASP A 262 6.61 15.12 -0.44
N THR A 263 6.54 15.10 -1.77
CA THR A 263 6.05 16.25 -2.57
C THR A 263 4.53 16.33 -2.66
N MET A 264 3.81 15.37 -2.07
CA MET A 264 2.36 15.22 -2.20
C MET A 264 1.64 15.33 -0.84
N PRO A 265 1.87 16.38 -0.03
CA PRO A 265 1.24 16.48 1.28
C PRO A 265 -0.27 16.68 1.16
N VAL A 266 -1.02 16.03 2.04
CA VAL A 266 -2.44 16.27 2.27
C VAL A 266 -2.58 17.30 3.39
N ASN A 267 -3.14 18.46 3.07
CA ASN A 267 -3.43 19.45 4.10
C ASN A 267 -4.79 19.19 4.77
N LEU A 268 -5.00 19.79 5.95
CA LEU A 268 -6.23 19.63 6.73
C LEU A 268 -7.49 20.03 5.94
N THR A 269 -7.39 21.03 5.05
CA THR A 269 -8.50 21.45 4.19
C THR A 269 -8.87 20.37 3.19
N GLN A 270 -7.89 19.78 2.50
CA GLN A 270 -8.10 18.67 1.57
C GLN A 270 -8.69 17.46 2.29
N LEU A 271 -8.13 17.11 3.45
CA LEU A 271 -8.66 16.03 4.28
C LEU A 271 -10.13 16.30 4.66
N THR A 272 -10.44 17.51 5.14
CA THR A 272 -11.82 17.90 5.52
C THR A 272 -12.78 17.79 4.34
N GLU A 273 -12.38 18.26 3.16
CA GLU A 273 -13.19 18.15 1.93
C GLU A 273 -13.38 16.69 1.48
N THR A 274 -12.37 15.84 1.64
CA THR A 274 -12.47 14.40 1.38
C THR A 274 -13.45 13.75 2.36
N LEU A 275 -13.32 14.03 3.67
CA LEU A 275 -14.19 13.48 4.72
C LEU A 275 -15.67 13.82 4.53
N LYS A 276 -16.01 14.93 3.86
CA LYS A 276 -17.40 15.30 3.50
C LYS A 276 -18.02 14.39 2.44
N LYS A 277 -17.18 13.77 1.60
CA LYS A 277 -17.60 12.93 0.47
C LYS A 277 -17.68 11.44 0.83
N LEU A 278 -17.05 11.04 1.93
CA LEU A 278 -17.06 9.67 2.40
C LEU A 278 -18.40 9.30 3.04
N ASN A 279 -18.78 8.03 2.91
CA ASN A 279 -19.86 7.48 3.73
C ASN A 279 -19.49 7.53 5.22
N ILE A 280 -20.49 7.37 6.09
CA ILE A 280 -20.29 7.52 7.53
C ILE A 280 -19.26 6.52 8.11
N GLN A 281 -19.21 5.30 7.58
CA GLN A 281 -18.30 4.25 8.05
C GLN A 281 -16.85 4.58 7.70
N LEU A 282 -16.57 4.90 6.44
CA LEU A 282 -15.26 5.34 5.98
C LEU A 282 -14.80 6.60 6.70
N LYS A 283 -15.69 7.57 6.91
CA LYS A 283 -15.38 8.79 7.65
C LYS A 283 -14.94 8.50 9.10
N LEU A 284 -15.68 7.65 9.81
CA LEU A 284 -15.35 7.27 11.19
C LEU A 284 -14.04 6.47 11.25
N PHE A 285 -13.82 5.59 10.28
CA PHE A 285 -12.54 4.89 10.10
C PHE A 285 -11.36 5.87 10.00
N VAL A 286 -11.44 6.86 9.10
CA VAL A 286 -10.37 7.86 8.93
C VAL A 286 -10.11 8.59 10.25
N LEU A 287 -11.17 9.08 10.89
CA LEU A 287 -11.06 9.86 12.13
C LEU A 287 -10.45 9.04 13.28
N SER A 288 -10.80 7.76 13.38
CA SER A 288 -10.24 6.85 14.40
C SER A 288 -8.74 6.65 14.20
N PHE A 289 -8.29 6.45 12.96
CA PHE A 289 -6.87 6.34 12.65
C PHE A 289 -6.12 7.62 13.00
N ILE A 290 -6.61 8.76 12.52
CA ILE A 290 -6.06 10.08 12.79
C ILE A 290 -5.83 10.28 14.29
N SER A 291 -6.88 10.06 15.09
CA SER A 291 -6.80 10.27 16.54
C SER A 291 -5.78 9.33 17.22
N SER A 292 -5.73 8.08 16.76
CA SER A 292 -4.79 7.07 17.29
C SER A 292 -3.33 7.40 16.94
N LEU A 293 -3.07 7.83 15.71
CA LEU A 293 -1.75 8.22 15.25
C LEU A 293 -1.26 9.49 15.96
N ALA A 294 -2.15 10.49 16.14
CA ALA A 294 -1.85 11.72 16.90
C ALA A 294 -1.30 11.39 18.29
N LYS A 295 -2.03 10.50 18.99
CA LYS A 295 -1.70 10.08 20.35
C LYS A 295 -0.38 9.33 20.42
N CYS A 296 -0.12 8.42 19.48
CA CYS A 296 1.12 7.64 19.44
C CYS A 296 2.35 8.49 19.13
N THR A 297 2.20 9.47 18.23
CA THR A 297 3.28 10.36 17.80
C THR A 297 3.48 11.57 18.70
N ASN A 298 2.68 11.70 19.76
CA ASN A 298 2.64 12.86 20.67
C ASN A 298 2.43 14.19 19.91
N GLN A 299 1.54 14.16 18.92
CA GLN A 299 1.14 15.31 18.11
C GLN A 299 -0.34 15.64 18.34
N THR A 300 -0.74 16.90 18.10
CA THR A 300 -2.16 17.25 18.03
C THR A 300 -2.70 16.96 16.64
N GLU A 301 -4.00 16.66 16.52
CA GLU A 301 -4.65 16.41 15.23
C GLU A 301 -4.47 17.55 14.22
N SER A 302 -4.45 18.79 14.71
CA SER A 302 -4.21 20.00 13.91
C SER A 302 -2.76 20.15 13.43
N ASN A 303 -1.80 19.48 14.09
CA ASN A 303 -0.37 19.61 13.82
C ASN A 303 0.18 18.42 13.00
N MET A 304 -0.62 17.35 12.84
CA MET A 304 -0.27 16.29 11.90
C MET A 304 -0.25 16.88 10.49
N LYS A 305 0.91 16.74 9.83
CA LYS A 305 0.99 16.96 8.38
C LYS A 305 0.82 15.59 7.74
N TRP A 306 -0.21 15.48 6.93
CA TRP A 306 -0.60 14.29 6.18
C TRP A 306 0.14 14.28 4.85
#